data_AF-A0A453SCI8-F1
#
_entry.id   AF-A0A453SCI8-F1
#
_cell.length_a   1.000
_cell.length_b   1.000
_cell.length_c   1.000
_cell.angle_alpha   90.00
_cell.angle_beta   90.00
_cell.angle_gamma   90.00
#
_symmetry.space_group_name_H-M   'P 1'
#
loop_
_entity.id
_entity.type
_entity.pdbx_description
1 polymer ?
#
loop_
_entity_poly.entity_id
_entity_poly.type
_entity_poly.pdbx_seq_one_letter_code
_entity_poly.pdbx_strand_id
1 'polypeptide(L)'
;LIRQPKWGHLRDLHKAIKQAEPALVSGDPTVQRIGNYEKAYVFKSSTGACAAFLSNYHTSAAARVVYNGRRYDLPAWSISILPDCKTAVFNTATVKEPSLPAKMNPAGGLAWQSYSEDTNALDSSAFTKDGLVEQLSMTWDKSDYLWYTTYVNIDSSEQFLKSGQWPQLTINSAGHSVQVFVNGQSFGVAYGGYNSPKLTYSKPVKMWQGSNKISILSSAMGLPVSFHLALIQAAMAMAAPALPRSSGHF
;
A
#
# COMPACT_ATOMS: atom_id res chain seq x y z
N LEU A 1 -21.57 7.45 0.19
CA LEU A 1 -21.58 8.06 1.55
C LEU A 1 -20.70 9.31 1.53
N ILE A 2 -21.19 10.46 2.01
CA ILE A 2 -20.39 11.68 2.10
C ILE A 2 -19.48 11.58 3.33
N ARG A 3 -18.17 11.78 3.16
CA ARG A 3 -17.20 11.73 4.27
C ARG A 3 -17.25 13.02 5.09
N GLN A 4 -18.14 13.07 6.07
CA GLN A 4 -18.23 14.17 7.02
C GLN A 4 -17.27 14.01 8.21
N PRO A 5 -16.78 15.11 8.80
CA PRO A 5 -17.08 16.51 8.46
C PRO A 5 -16.22 17.07 7.31
N LYS A 6 -15.25 16.29 6.80
CA LYS A 6 -14.26 16.76 5.82
C LYS A 6 -14.91 17.37 4.57
N TRP A 7 -15.88 16.68 3.99
CA TRP A 7 -16.53 17.16 2.77
C TRP A 7 -17.26 18.49 2.99
N GLY A 8 -18.09 18.60 4.04
CA GLY A 8 -18.85 19.82 4.31
C GLY A 8 -17.95 20.98 4.75
N HIS A 9 -16.92 20.71 5.54
CA HIS A 9 -15.93 21.71 5.94
C HIS A 9 -15.17 22.28 4.74
N LEU A 10 -14.74 21.43 3.81
CA LEU A 10 -14.08 21.87 2.57
C LEU A 10 -15.05 22.57 1.60
N ARG A 11 -16.32 22.16 1.56
CA ARG A 11 -17.37 22.89 0.81
C ARG A 11 -17.51 24.32 1.32
N ASP A 12 -17.55 24.53 2.64
CA ASP A 12 -17.72 25.86 3.22
C ASP A 12 -16.45 26.70 3.11
N LEU A 13 -15.26 26.08 3.17
CA LEU A 13 -14.00 26.71 2.78
C LEU A 13 -14.06 27.24 1.33
N HIS A 14 -14.49 26.41 0.38
CA HIS A 14 -14.61 26.84 -1.02
C HIS A 14 -15.60 27.99 -1.19
N LYS A 15 -16.74 27.97 -0.48
CA LYS A 15 -17.69 29.11 -0.49
C LYS A 15 -17.04 30.40 0.02
N ALA A 16 -16.25 30.33 1.08
CA ALA A 16 -15.52 31.49 1.62
C ALA A 16 -14.47 32.02 0.64
N ILE A 17 -13.71 31.12 0.00
CA ILE A 17 -12.74 31.48 -1.05
C ILE A 17 -13.45 32.14 -2.23
N LYS A 18 -14.61 31.60 -2.65
CA LYS A 18 -15.40 32.17 -3.75
C LYS A 18 -15.94 33.56 -3.43
N GLN A 19 -16.30 33.84 -2.18
CA GLN A 19 -16.65 35.21 -1.78
C GLN A 19 -15.45 36.16 -1.83
N ALA A 20 -14.24 35.68 -1.57
CA ALA A 20 -13.01 36.46 -1.63
C ALA A 20 -12.42 36.58 -3.06
N GLU A 21 -12.96 35.84 -4.04
CA GLU A 21 -12.42 35.71 -5.40
C GLU A 21 -12.14 37.06 -6.08
N PRO A 22 -13.04 38.08 -6.06
CA PRO A 22 -12.77 39.36 -6.72
C PRO A 22 -11.52 40.08 -6.21
N ALA A 23 -11.18 39.94 -4.92
CA ALA A 23 -9.95 40.49 -4.36
C ALA A 23 -8.74 39.59 -4.65
N LEU A 24 -8.91 38.27 -4.56
CA LEU A 24 -7.84 37.29 -4.80
C LEU A 24 -7.26 37.36 -6.21
N VAL A 25 -8.10 37.59 -7.23
CA VAL A 25 -7.66 37.65 -8.63
C VAL A 25 -7.13 39.03 -9.04
N SER A 26 -7.13 40.00 -8.13
CA SER A 26 -6.75 41.39 -8.42
C SER A 26 -5.27 41.70 -8.17
N GLY A 27 -4.53 40.79 -7.53
CA GLY A 27 -3.09 40.94 -7.29
C GLY A 27 -2.61 40.15 -6.09
N ASP A 28 -1.34 40.37 -5.74
CA ASP A 28 -0.68 39.67 -4.62
C ASP A 28 -1.10 40.21 -3.25
N PRO A 29 -1.05 39.37 -2.20
CA PRO A 29 -1.37 39.82 -0.86
C PRO A 29 -0.27 40.69 -0.27
N THR A 30 -0.68 41.72 0.47
CA THR A 30 0.19 42.39 1.43
C THR A 30 0.17 41.64 2.76
N VAL A 31 1.34 41.39 3.34
CA VAL A 31 1.48 40.64 4.60
C VAL A 31 1.71 41.61 5.74
N GLN A 32 0.89 41.51 6.79
CA GLN A 32 0.99 42.32 7.99
C GLN A 32 1.18 41.41 9.21
N ARG A 33 2.11 41.77 10.09
CA ARG A 33 2.26 41.08 11.39
C ARG A 33 1.22 41.63 12.36
N ILE A 34 0.34 40.77 12.86
CA ILE A 34 -0.75 41.14 13.78
C ILE A 34 -0.58 40.51 15.18
N GLY A 35 0.49 39.74 15.37
CA GLY A 35 0.91 39.15 16.64
C GLY A 35 2.28 38.47 16.50
N ASN A 36 2.66 37.67 17.50
CA ASN A 36 3.96 36.97 17.48
C ASN A 36 3.95 35.78 16.51
N TYR A 37 2.83 35.06 16.45
CA TYR A 37 2.61 33.93 15.55
C TYR A 37 1.49 34.19 14.54
N GLU A 38 0.88 35.38 14.59
CA GLU A 38 -0.29 35.74 13.81
C GLU A 38 0.06 36.72 12.67
N LYS A 39 -0.46 36.42 11.48
CA LYS A 39 -0.27 37.25 10.28
C LYS A 39 -1.62 37.53 9.61
N ALA A 40 -1.75 38.71 9.01
CA ALA A 40 -2.83 39.02 8.08
C ALA A 40 -2.28 39.04 6.65
N TYR A 41 -2.87 38.25 5.76
CA TYR A 41 -2.63 38.32 4.32
C TYR A 41 -3.81 39.07 3.71
N VAL A 42 -3.55 40.24 3.15
CA VAL A 42 -4.59 41.18 2.74
C VAL A 42 -4.50 41.43 1.24
N PHE A 43 -5.54 41.03 0.53
CA PHE A 43 -5.75 41.28 -0.88
C PHE A 43 -6.63 42.52 -1.03
N LYS A 44 -6.20 43.48 -1.85
CA LYS A 44 -6.96 44.69 -2.14
C LYS A 44 -6.91 44.97 -3.64
N SER A 45 -8.10 45.14 -4.23
CA SER A 45 -8.24 45.60 -5.61
C SER A 45 -8.23 47.12 -5.67
N SER A 46 -7.77 47.67 -6.80
CA SER A 46 -7.93 49.08 -7.14
C SER A 46 -9.40 49.51 -7.23
N THR A 47 -10.32 48.56 -7.48
CA THR A 47 -11.78 48.80 -7.53
C THR A 47 -12.45 48.75 -6.15
N GLY A 48 -11.69 48.56 -5.07
CA GLY A 48 -12.17 48.60 -3.69
C GLY A 48 -12.56 47.25 -3.07
N ALA A 49 -12.53 46.14 -3.83
CA ALA A 49 -12.68 44.81 -3.26
C ALA A 49 -11.53 44.49 -2.28
N CYS A 50 -11.83 43.87 -1.14
CA CYS A 50 -10.85 43.57 -0.10
C CYS A 50 -11.14 42.22 0.53
N ALA A 51 -10.16 41.32 0.58
CA ALA A 51 -10.23 40.08 1.35
C ALA A 51 -9.00 39.93 2.28
N ALA A 52 -9.22 39.43 3.49
CA ALA A 52 -8.15 39.19 4.46
C ALA A 52 -8.18 37.74 4.98
N PHE A 53 -6.99 37.17 5.14
CA PHE A 53 -6.77 35.87 5.76
C PHE A 53 -5.96 36.09 7.02
N LEU A 54 -6.58 35.88 8.18
CA LEU A 54 -5.93 36.05 9.49
C LEU A 54 -5.48 34.68 9.98
N SER A 55 -4.17 34.43 9.97
CA SER A 55 -3.58 33.17 10.37
C SER A 55 -3.04 33.22 11.80
N ASN A 56 -3.14 32.11 12.51
CA ASN A 56 -2.42 31.81 13.73
C ASN A 56 -1.59 30.55 13.50
N TYR A 57 -0.25 30.72 13.45
CA TYR A 57 0.69 29.62 13.25
C TYR A 57 1.11 28.93 14.55
N HIS A 58 0.65 29.40 15.71
CA HIS A 58 0.88 28.71 16.97
C HIS A 58 0.11 27.39 16.98
N THR A 59 0.82 26.27 17.10
CA THR A 59 0.23 24.93 16.92
C THR A 59 -0.66 24.48 18.06
N SER A 60 -0.48 25.05 19.26
CA SER A 60 -1.18 24.61 20.48
C SER A 60 -1.94 25.70 21.25
N ALA A 61 -1.88 26.98 20.85
CA ALA A 61 -2.48 28.08 21.61
C ALA A 61 -3.35 28.95 20.70
N ALA A 62 -4.54 29.30 21.21
CA ALA A 62 -5.40 30.29 20.58
C ALA A 62 -4.87 31.71 20.86
N ALA A 63 -5.17 32.63 19.97
CA ALA A 63 -4.78 34.03 20.08
C ALA A 63 -5.97 34.95 19.78
N ARG A 64 -6.00 36.10 20.45
CA ARG A 64 -6.94 37.18 20.15
C ARG A 64 -6.16 38.33 19.51
N VAL A 65 -6.49 38.64 18.26
CA VAL A 65 -5.82 39.68 17.47
C VAL A 65 -6.75 40.85 17.18
N VAL A 66 -6.18 42.04 16.96
CA VAL A 66 -6.90 43.21 16.48
C VAL A 66 -6.52 43.47 15.02
N TYR A 67 -7.50 43.47 14.12
CA TYR A 67 -7.30 43.76 12.70
C TYR A 67 -8.37 44.77 12.24
N ASN A 68 -7.94 45.88 11.62
CA ASN A 68 -8.81 47.00 11.23
C ASN A 68 -9.78 47.46 12.34
N GLY A 69 -9.29 47.56 13.58
CA GLY A 69 -10.07 47.99 14.75
C GLY A 69 -11.05 46.96 15.30
N ARG A 70 -11.12 45.74 14.73
CA ARG A 70 -11.99 44.64 15.20
C ARG A 70 -11.17 43.53 15.84
N ARG A 71 -11.75 42.88 16.86
CA ARG A 71 -11.14 41.73 17.54
C ARG A 71 -11.55 40.44 16.86
N TYR A 72 -10.58 39.53 16.67
CA TYR A 72 -10.82 38.19 16.15
C TYR A 72 -10.15 37.16 17.04
N ASP A 73 -10.90 36.12 17.38
CA ASP A 73 -10.38 34.94 18.06
C ASP A 73 -9.92 33.93 17.01
N LEU A 74 -8.63 33.59 17.05
CA LEU A 74 -7.98 32.65 16.15
C LEU A 74 -7.60 31.40 16.96
N PRO A 75 -8.29 30.27 16.77
CA PRO A 75 -7.84 28.99 17.32
C PRO A 75 -6.40 28.67 16.91
N ALA A 76 -5.78 27.77 17.67
CA ALA A 76 -4.46 27.23 17.33
C ALA A 76 -4.46 26.64 15.91
N TRP A 77 -3.37 26.83 15.17
CA TRP A 77 -3.18 26.30 13.82
C TRP A 77 -4.36 26.56 12.88
N SER A 78 -4.79 27.81 12.78
CA SER A 78 -5.99 28.15 12.02
C SER A 78 -5.86 29.41 11.18
N ILE A 79 -6.74 29.53 10.18
CA ILE A 79 -6.89 30.71 9.34
C ILE A 79 -8.37 31.10 9.32
N SER A 80 -8.67 32.35 9.64
CA SER A 80 -9.98 32.97 9.45
C SER A 80 -10.03 33.73 8.11
N ILE A 81 -11.07 33.52 7.33
CA ILE A 81 -11.28 34.17 6.01
C ILE A 81 -12.32 35.27 6.17
N LEU A 82 -11.93 36.48 5.78
CA LEU A 82 -12.74 37.70 5.80
C LEU A 82 -12.86 38.21 4.34
N PRO A 83 -13.90 37.82 3.58
CA PRO A 83 -14.05 38.19 2.17
C PRO A 83 -14.26 39.68 1.90
N ASP A 84 -14.55 40.45 2.95
CA ASP A 84 -14.78 41.89 2.96
C ASP A 84 -13.77 42.66 3.85
N CYS A 85 -12.71 41.98 4.32
CA CYS A 85 -11.76 42.45 5.33
C CYS A 85 -12.36 42.86 6.70
N LYS A 86 -13.61 42.47 6.99
CA LYS A 86 -14.36 42.90 8.19
C LYS A 86 -15.08 41.78 8.93
N THR A 87 -15.58 40.76 8.23
CA THR A 87 -16.46 39.73 8.78
C THR A 87 -15.86 38.36 8.50
N ALA A 88 -15.51 37.63 9.56
CA ALA A 88 -15.00 36.28 9.41
C ALA A 88 -16.15 35.32 9.07
N VAL A 89 -16.18 34.81 7.84
CA VAL A 89 -17.25 33.90 7.37
C VAL A 89 -16.86 32.42 7.57
N PHE A 90 -15.57 32.16 7.70
CA PHE A 90 -15.02 30.81 7.85
C PHE A 90 -13.73 30.83 8.68
N ASN A 91 -13.50 29.78 9.47
CA ASN A 91 -12.22 29.51 10.12
C ASN A 91 -11.87 28.03 9.95
N THR A 92 -10.62 27.73 9.59
CA THR A 92 -10.17 26.36 9.25
C THR A 92 -10.24 25.36 10.40
N ALA A 93 -10.23 25.81 11.66
CA ALA A 93 -10.33 24.97 12.85
C ALA A 93 -11.75 24.93 13.45
N THR A 94 -12.66 25.79 12.98
CA THR A 94 -14.05 25.84 13.48
C THR A 94 -14.94 25.00 12.57
N VAL A 95 -15.07 23.72 12.89
CA VAL A 95 -15.86 22.75 12.11
C VAL A 95 -17.33 22.82 12.53
N LYS A 96 -18.22 23.20 11.60
CA LYS A 96 -19.67 23.28 11.85
C LYS A 96 -20.43 22.00 11.51
N GLU A 97 -19.85 21.17 10.65
CA GLU A 97 -20.48 19.96 10.14
C GLU A 97 -20.38 18.80 11.14
N PRO A 98 -21.45 17.99 11.31
CA PRO A 98 -21.41 16.85 12.21
C PRO A 98 -20.53 15.73 11.66
N SER A 99 -19.86 15.00 12.55
CA SER A 99 -19.16 13.78 12.17
C SER A 99 -20.15 12.65 11.91
N LEU A 100 -20.01 11.96 10.76
CA LEU A 100 -20.83 10.81 10.39
C LEU A 100 -19.94 9.55 10.30
N PRO A 101 -19.90 8.72 11.36
CA PRO A 101 -19.15 7.46 11.32
C PRO A 101 -19.80 6.49 10.33
N ALA A 102 -18.97 5.76 9.59
CA ALA A 102 -19.45 4.68 8.74
C ALA A 102 -20.04 3.56 9.59
N LYS A 103 -21.19 3.02 9.18
CA LYS A 103 -21.82 1.85 9.79
C LYS A 103 -21.96 0.77 8.73
N MET A 104 -21.53 -0.44 9.08
CA MET A 104 -21.63 -1.63 8.24
C MET A 104 -22.46 -2.65 8.98
N ASN A 105 -23.73 -2.78 8.62
CA ASN A 105 -24.63 -3.78 9.19
C ASN A 105 -24.64 -4.99 8.27
N PRO A 106 -24.46 -6.22 8.78
CA PRO A 106 -24.64 -7.42 7.99
C PRO A 106 -26.05 -7.45 7.38
N ALA A 107 -26.15 -7.84 6.11
CA ALA A 107 -27.41 -7.97 5.41
C ALA A 107 -27.47 -9.30 4.67
N GLY A 108 -28.38 -10.18 5.11
CA GLY A 108 -28.64 -11.47 4.47
C GLY A 108 -27.54 -12.53 4.67
N GLY A 109 -27.63 -13.58 3.86
CA GLY A 109 -26.69 -14.69 3.77
C GLY A 109 -26.64 -15.24 2.35
N LEU A 110 -25.58 -15.98 2.01
CA LEU A 110 -25.34 -16.49 0.66
C LEU A 110 -25.32 -18.03 0.66
N ALA A 111 -25.92 -18.63 -0.36
CA ALA A 111 -25.82 -20.07 -0.61
C ALA A 111 -24.63 -20.33 -1.55
N TRP A 112 -23.50 -20.74 -0.98
CA TRP A 112 -22.25 -20.94 -1.74
C TRP A 112 -22.18 -22.33 -2.38
N GLN A 113 -21.59 -22.39 -3.56
CA GLN A 113 -21.07 -23.61 -4.18
C GLN A 113 -19.54 -23.50 -4.28
N SER A 114 -18.85 -24.63 -4.35
CA SER A 114 -17.38 -24.68 -4.42
C SER A 114 -16.91 -25.61 -5.51
N TYR A 115 -15.82 -25.23 -6.17
CA TYR A 115 -15.04 -26.07 -7.06
C TYR A 115 -13.57 -25.99 -6.63
N SER A 116 -12.88 -27.12 -6.66
CA SER A 116 -11.46 -27.20 -6.28
C SER A 116 -10.61 -27.21 -7.54
N GLU A 117 -9.75 -26.21 -7.66
CA GLU A 117 -8.77 -26.14 -8.74
C GLU A 117 -7.74 -27.27 -8.64
N ASP A 118 -7.38 -27.88 -9.77
CA ASP A 118 -6.35 -28.92 -9.80
C ASP A 118 -4.95 -28.29 -9.71
N THR A 119 -4.13 -28.78 -8.79
CA THR A 119 -2.76 -28.31 -8.55
C THR A 119 -1.71 -29.06 -9.36
N ASN A 120 -2.12 -30.12 -10.09
CA ASN A 120 -1.22 -31.05 -10.76
C ASN A 120 -1.38 -31.09 -12.28
N ALA A 121 -2.33 -30.38 -12.87
CA ALA A 121 -2.54 -30.38 -14.31
C ALA A 121 -1.49 -29.51 -15.02
N LEU A 122 -0.65 -30.12 -15.87
CA LEU A 122 0.00 -29.39 -16.95
C LEU A 122 -1.04 -29.29 -18.06
N ASP A 123 -1.52 -28.07 -18.35
CA ASP A 123 -2.50 -27.84 -19.40
C ASP A 123 -1.82 -27.64 -20.77
N SER A 124 -2.64 -27.35 -21.79
CA SER A 124 -2.14 -27.09 -23.14
C SER A 124 -1.28 -25.84 -23.27
N SER A 125 -1.23 -24.97 -22.26
CA SER A 125 -0.39 -23.77 -22.21
C SER A 125 0.96 -24.01 -21.52
N ALA A 126 1.16 -25.19 -20.92
CA ALA A 126 2.42 -25.55 -20.30
C ALA A 126 3.56 -25.64 -21.33
N PHE A 127 4.72 -25.10 -20.96
CA PHE A 127 5.96 -25.19 -21.74
C PHE A 127 7.13 -25.57 -20.82
N THR A 128 8.24 -25.99 -21.41
CA THR A 128 9.45 -26.38 -20.69
C THR A 128 10.59 -25.42 -21.00
N LYS A 129 11.46 -25.19 -20.01
CA LYS A 129 12.69 -24.42 -20.17
C LYS A 129 13.74 -24.89 -19.17
N ASP A 130 14.98 -24.98 -19.63
CA ASP A 130 16.12 -25.24 -18.76
C ASP A 130 16.47 -23.97 -17.98
N GLY A 131 15.84 -23.84 -16.81
CA GLY A 131 16.01 -22.71 -15.90
C GLY A 131 14.74 -21.94 -15.63
N LEU A 132 14.85 -20.94 -14.76
CA LEU A 132 13.72 -20.13 -14.32
C LEU A 132 13.42 -18.99 -15.28
N VAL A 133 12.16 -18.61 -15.33
CA VAL A 133 11.65 -17.48 -16.10
C VAL A 133 11.09 -16.41 -15.18
N GLU A 134 11.16 -15.16 -15.63
CA GLU A 134 10.53 -14.05 -14.92
C GLU A 134 9.02 -14.03 -15.22
N GLN A 135 8.19 -13.83 -14.20
CA GLN A 135 6.74 -14.03 -14.31
C GLN A 135 6.07 -13.10 -15.33
N LEU A 136 6.34 -11.79 -15.29
CA LEU A 136 5.68 -10.82 -16.18
C LEU A 136 6.05 -11.04 -17.64
N SER A 137 7.28 -11.46 -17.92
CA SER A 137 7.72 -11.82 -19.26
C SER A 137 6.96 -13.01 -19.82
N MET A 138 6.41 -13.89 -18.97
CA MET A 138 5.65 -15.07 -19.38
C MET A 138 4.14 -14.82 -19.40
N THR A 139 3.60 -14.15 -18.38
CA THR A 139 2.16 -13.92 -18.28
C THR A 139 1.70 -12.71 -19.08
N TRP A 140 2.60 -11.77 -19.38
CA TRP A 140 2.30 -10.46 -19.96
C TRP A 140 1.19 -9.74 -19.20
N ASP A 141 1.14 -9.95 -17.88
CA ASP A 141 0.10 -9.42 -16.99
C ASP A 141 -1.33 -9.84 -17.37
N LYS A 142 -1.50 -10.91 -18.17
CA LYS A 142 -2.81 -11.49 -18.49
C LYS A 142 -3.39 -12.30 -17.33
N SER A 143 -2.53 -12.71 -16.40
CA SER A 143 -2.87 -13.43 -15.18
C SER A 143 -1.90 -13.05 -14.07
N ASP A 144 -2.44 -12.92 -12.85
CA ASP A 144 -1.65 -12.77 -11.63
C ASP A 144 -0.86 -14.04 -11.30
N TYR A 145 -1.19 -15.18 -11.91
CA TYR A 145 -0.68 -16.49 -11.53
C TYR A 145 0.27 -17.07 -12.59
N LEU A 146 1.38 -17.63 -12.13
CA LEU A 146 2.27 -18.48 -12.93
C LEU A 146 2.69 -19.70 -12.12
N TRP A 147 2.50 -20.88 -12.71
CA TRP A 147 2.96 -22.15 -12.15
C TRP A 147 4.40 -22.44 -12.57
N TYR A 148 5.27 -22.63 -11.58
CA TYR A 148 6.60 -23.21 -11.78
C TYR A 148 6.57 -24.67 -11.32
N THR A 149 6.82 -25.60 -12.24
CA THR A 149 6.80 -27.03 -11.94
C THR A 149 8.15 -27.66 -12.28
N THR A 150 8.66 -28.49 -11.38
CA THR A 150 9.87 -29.28 -11.59
C THR A 150 9.75 -30.66 -10.95
N TYR A 151 10.61 -31.59 -11.35
CA TYR A 151 10.70 -32.93 -10.79
C TYR A 151 12.06 -33.14 -10.11
N VAL A 152 12.03 -33.70 -8.91
CA VAL A 152 13.23 -34.08 -8.15
C VAL A 152 13.21 -35.59 -7.96
N ASN A 153 14.20 -36.26 -8.53
CA ASN A 153 14.41 -37.68 -8.32
C ASN A 153 15.25 -37.89 -7.06
N ILE A 154 14.72 -38.69 -6.13
CA ILE A 154 15.38 -39.07 -4.88
C ILE A 154 15.89 -40.50 -5.00
N ASP A 155 17.19 -40.70 -4.76
CA ASP A 155 17.79 -42.02 -4.77
C ASP A 155 17.40 -42.85 -3.53
N SER A 156 17.35 -44.18 -3.69
CA SER A 156 17.04 -45.12 -2.61
C SER A 156 18.03 -45.07 -1.42
N SER A 157 19.25 -44.59 -1.66
CA SER A 157 20.32 -44.51 -0.68
C SER A 157 20.26 -43.24 0.19
N GLU A 158 19.36 -42.31 -0.11
CA GLU A 158 19.20 -41.06 0.63
C GLU A 158 18.89 -41.29 2.11
N GLN A 159 19.67 -40.66 2.99
CA GLN A 159 19.64 -40.93 4.43
C GLN A 159 18.32 -40.51 5.08
N PHE A 160 17.66 -39.46 4.56
CA PHE A 160 16.40 -38.98 5.12
C PHE A 160 15.27 -40.02 5.03
N LEU A 161 15.34 -40.93 4.05
CA LEU A 161 14.39 -42.03 3.91
C LEU A 161 14.48 -43.01 5.09
N LYS A 162 15.64 -43.11 5.73
CA LYS A 162 15.90 -43.99 6.89
C LYS A 162 15.74 -43.26 8.22
N SER A 163 16.14 -42.00 8.30
CA SER A 163 16.13 -41.21 9.54
C SER A 163 14.79 -40.55 9.86
N GLY A 164 13.90 -40.41 8.86
CA GLY A 164 12.64 -39.67 8.99
C GLY A 164 12.80 -38.16 9.04
N GLN A 165 14.01 -37.62 8.83
CA GLN A 165 14.28 -36.18 8.80
C GLN A 165 14.14 -35.62 7.38
N TRP A 166 12.96 -35.10 7.06
CA TRP A 166 12.64 -34.61 5.71
C TRP A 166 13.61 -33.54 5.19
N PRO A 167 13.92 -33.55 3.88
CA PRO A 167 14.78 -32.54 3.27
C PRO A 167 14.14 -31.16 3.34
N GLN A 168 14.99 -30.13 3.47
CA GLN A 168 14.56 -28.74 3.51
C GLN A 168 14.46 -28.17 2.09
N LEU A 169 13.27 -27.70 1.71
CA LEU A 169 13.04 -26.98 0.46
C LEU A 169 13.13 -25.48 0.71
N THR A 170 14.04 -24.82 0.00
CA THR A 170 14.18 -23.35 0.01
C THR A 170 13.84 -22.78 -1.36
N ILE A 171 13.02 -21.73 -1.39
CA ILE A 171 12.60 -21.01 -2.60
C ILE A 171 12.80 -19.53 -2.33
N ASN A 172 13.61 -18.86 -3.14
CA ASN A 172 13.67 -17.40 -3.17
C ASN A 172 12.87 -16.91 -4.38
N SER A 173 11.90 -16.03 -4.13
CA SER A 173 11.10 -15.38 -5.17
C SER A 173 11.26 -13.88 -5.05
N ALA A 174 11.19 -13.19 -6.18
CA ALA A 174 11.21 -11.74 -6.19
C ALA A 174 9.82 -11.13 -5.86
N GLY A 175 8.79 -11.97 -5.64
CA GLY A 175 7.49 -11.58 -5.13
C GLY A 175 6.33 -11.97 -6.05
N HIS A 176 5.08 -11.75 -5.65
CA HIS A 176 4.63 -11.17 -4.37
C HIS A 176 4.22 -12.24 -3.35
N SER A 177 3.79 -13.40 -3.82
CA SER A 177 3.55 -14.57 -2.97
C SER A 177 3.85 -15.86 -3.72
N VAL A 178 4.14 -16.91 -2.96
CA VAL A 178 4.29 -18.26 -3.47
C VAL A 178 3.49 -19.23 -2.61
N GLN A 179 2.77 -20.15 -3.24
CA GLN A 179 2.20 -21.33 -2.59
C GLN A 179 2.92 -22.57 -3.10
N VAL A 180 3.39 -23.40 -2.18
CA VAL A 180 4.26 -24.54 -2.48
C VAL A 180 3.46 -25.83 -2.35
N PHE A 181 3.54 -26.65 -3.39
CA PHE A 181 2.97 -27.99 -3.43
C PHE A 181 4.07 -29.01 -3.72
N VAL A 182 4.06 -30.11 -2.98
CA VAL A 182 4.92 -31.28 -3.25
C VAL A 182 4.00 -32.47 -3.42
N ASN A 183 4.06 -33.08 -4.60
CA ASN A 183 3.23 -34.21 -5.00
C ASN A 183 1.72 -33.95 -4.83
N GLY A 184 1.26 -32.75 -5.17
CA GLY A 184 -0.12 -32.31 -5.02
C GLY A 184 -0.54 -31.89 -3.61
N GLN A 185 0.29 -32.11 -2.59
CA GLN A 185 0.00 -31.69 -1.22
C GLN A 185 0.56 -30.28 -0.95
N SER A 186 -0.22 -29.40 -0.34
CA SER A 186 0.27 -28.06 0.03
C SER A 186 1.23 -28.13 1.24
N PHE A 187 2.39 -27.49 1.09
CA PHE A 187 3.40 -27.32 2.15
C PHE A 187 3.47 -25.86 2.66
N GLY A 188 2.53 -25.02 2.23
CA GLY A 188 2.30 -23.68 2.77
C GLY A 188 2.57 -22.56 1.80
N VAL A 189 2.50 -21.34 2.34
CA VAL A 189 2.59 -20.07 1.60
C VAL A 189 3.66 -19.19 2.21
N ALA A 190 4.28 -18.35 1.37
CA ALA A 190 5.08 -17.20 1.79
C ALA A 190 4.68 -15.99 0.94
N TYR A 191 4.68 -14.79 1.53
CA TYR A 191 4.34 -13.55 0.84
C TYR A 191 5.23 -12.40 1.32
N GLY A 192 5.49 -11.46 0.42
CA GLY A 192 6.20 -10.23 0.71
C GLY A 192 5.27 -9.12 1.20
N GLY A 193 5.86 -8.03 1.71
CA GLY A 193 5.15 -6.80 2.05
C GLY A 193 5.20 -5.78 0.91
N TYR A 194 4.38 -4.73 0.99
CA TYR A 194 4.32 -3.67 -0.05
C TYR A 194 5.69 -3.08 -0.41
N ASN A 195 6.52 -2.75 0.59
CA ASN A 195 7.86 -2.19 0.39
C ASN A 195 8.96 -3.25 0.19
N SER A 196 8.64 -4.53 0.40
CA SER A 196 9.60 -5.64 0.32
C SER A 196 8.90 -6.88 -0.25
N PRO A 197 8.68 -6.91 -1.57
CA PRO A 197 7.92 -7.98 -2.23
C PRO A 197 8.72 -9.29 -2.33
N LYS A 198 10.06 -9.21 -2.28
CA LYS A 198 10.95 -10.36 -2.28
C LYS A 198 10.66 -11.23 -1.05
N LEU A 199 10.72 -12.55 -1.24
CA LEU A 199 10.39 -13.51 -0.20
C LEU A 199 11.28 -14.74 -0.28
N THR A 200 11.43 -15.40 0.86
CA THR A 200 12.04 -16.72 0.98
C THR A 200 11.08 -17.66 1.69
N TYR A 201 10.74 -18.76 1.03
CA TYR A 201 10.09 -19.90 1.66
C TYR A 201 11.18 -20.92 2.04
N SER A 202 11.18 -21.42 3.26
CA SER A 202 12.10 -22.47 3.67
C SER A 202 11.46 -23.39 4.72
N LYS A 203 11.15 -24.64 4.34
CA LYS A 203 10.54 -25.64 5.25
C LYS A 203 10.95 -27.07 4.86
N PRO A 204 10.95 -28.02 5.82
CA PRO A 204 11.03 -29.44 5.52
C PRO A 204 9.83 -29.90 4.70
N VAL A 205 10.06 -30.70 3.64
CA VAL A 205 9.01 -31.23 2.77
C VAL A 205 9.11 -32.74 2.61
N LYS A 206 7.97 -33.43 2.66
CA LYS A 206 7.93 -34.88 2.53
C LYS A 206 8.16 -35.28 1.07
N MET A 207 9.18 -36.09 0.84
CA MET A 207 9.51 -36.66 -0.47
C MET A 207 9.70 -38.17 -0.35
N TRP A 208 9.46 -38.90 -1.43
CA TRP A 208 9.65 -40.35 -1.50
C TRP A 208 10.79 -40.72 -2.44
N GLN A 209 11.26 -41.97 -2.37
CA GLN A 209 12.17 -42.53 -3.36
C GLN A 209 11.57 -42.45 -4.77
N GLY A 210 12.35 -41.98 -5.74
CA GLY A 210 11.92 -41.78 -7.12
C GLY A 210 11.49 -40.34 -7.38
N SER A 211 10.61 -40.14 -8.36
CA SER A 211 10.24 -38.81 -8.85
C SER A 211 9.25 -38.11 -7.93
N ASN A 212 9.59 -36.92 -7.48
CA ASN A 212 8.73 -36.03 -6.71
C ASN A 212 8.45 -34.76 -7.52
N LYS A 213 7.19 -34.44 -7.71
CA LYS A 213 6.75 -33.22 -8.38
C LYS A 213 6.72 -32.07 -7.38
N ILE A 214 7.40 -30.98 -7.69
CA ILE A 214 7.30 -29.72 -6.96
C ILE A 214 6.57 -28.73 -7.87
N SER A 215 5.45 -28.21 -7.40
CA SER A 215 4.66 -27.19 -8.09
C SER A 215 4.54 -25.96 -7.20
N ILE A 216 4.90 -24.81 -7.75
CA ILE A 216 4.92 -23.53 -7.05
C ILE A 216 4.00 -22.59 -7.81
N LEU A 217 2.93 -22.18 -7.13
CA LEU A 217 2.06 -21.13 -7.62
C LEU A 217 2.66 -19.80 -7.21
N SER A 218 3.23 -19.07 -8.18
CA SER A 218 3.66 -17.68 -7.98
C SER A 218 2.49 -16.75 -8.27
N SER A 219 2.30 -15.73 -7.42
CA SER A 219 1.24 -14.74 -7.59
C SER A 219 1.78 -13.31 -7.54
N ALA A 220 1.40 -12.52 -8.53
CA ALA A 220 1.57 -11.07 -8.53
C ALA A 220 0.37 -10.41 -7.82
N MET A 221 0.61 -9.33 -7.08
CA MET A 221 -0.41 -8.61 -6.32
C MET A 221 -0.43 -7.14 -6.76
N GLY A 222 -0.73 -6.94 -8.04
CA GLY A 222 -0.57 -5.65 -8.71
C GLY A 222 0.88 -5.31 -9.06
N LEU A 223 1.04 -4.38 -9.99
CA LEU A 223 2.33 -3.91 -10.47
C LEU A 223 2.75 -2.60 -9.77
N PRO A 224 4.08 -2.38 -9.56
CA PRO A 224 4.57 -1.10 -9.08
C PRO A 224 4.19 0.05 -10.02
N VAL A 225 3.59 1.11 -9.49
CA VAL A 225 3.10 2.28 -10.26
C VAL A 225 4.11 3.45 -10.26
N SER A 226 5.27 3.28 -9.61
CA SER A 226 6.32 4.32 -9.55
C SER A 226 7.50 4.00 -10.46
N PHE A 227 8.02 5.03 -11.16
CA PHE A 227 8.95 4.96 -12.30
C PHE A 227 10.38 4.45 -12.01
N HIS A 228 10.62 3.74 -10.92
CA HIS A 228 11.91 3.11 -10.63
C HIS A 228 11.72 1.72 -10.03
N LEU A 229 12.52 0.78 -10.53
CA LEU A 229 12.67 -0.65 -10.20
C LEU A 229 11.86 -1.61 -11.07
N ALA A 230 12.45 -2.18 -12.12
CA ALA A 230 13.57 -3.14 -12.20
C ALA A 230 13.09 -4.59 -12.11
N LEU A 231 13.30 -5.30 -13.24
CA LEU A 231 13.33 -6.76 -13.42
C LEU A 231 13.28 -7.56 -12.11
N ILE A 232 12.09 -8.06 -11.80
CA ILE A 232 11.81 -8.95 -10.66
C ILE A 232 12.29 -10.35 -11.04
N GLN A 233 13.60 -10.60 -11.00
CA GLN A 233 14.13 -11.95 -11.25
C GLN A 233 13.82 -12.87 -10.07
N ALA A 234 12.93 -13.85 -10.26
CA ALA A 234 12.77 -14.97 -9.35
C ALA A 234 13.95 -15.95 -9.54
N ALA A 235 14.76 -16.11 -8.50
CA ALA A 235 15.88 -17.07 -8.47
C ALA A 235 15.61 -18.14 -7.40
N MET A 236 15.04 -19.27 -7.80
CA MET A 236 14.87 -20.45 -6.95
C MET A 236 16.20 -21.18 -6.85
N ALA A 237 16.80 -21.19 -5.66
CA ALA A 237 17.95 -22.01 -5.34
C ALA A 237 17.50 -23.17 -4.45
N MET A 238 17.55 -24.40 -4.96
CA MET A 238 17.41 -25.59 -4.13
C MET A 238 18.79 -25.96 -3.56
N ALA A 239 18.97 -25.78 -2.26
CA ALA A 239 20.11 -26.31 -1.54
C ALA A 239 19.67 -27.57 -0.79
N ALA A 240 20.19 -28.74 -1.19
CA ALA A 240 20.24 -29.89 -0.29
C ALA A 240 21.25 -29.56 0.83
N PRO A 241 20.96 -29.87 2.10
CA PRO A 241 21.95 -29.68 3.15
C PRO A 241 23.18 -30.54 2.85
N ALA A 242 24.32 -29.89 2.62
CA ALA A 242 25.61 -30.56 2.67
C ALA A 242 25.84 -31.02 4.11
N LEU A 243 25.74 -32.32 4.36
CA LEU A 243 26.22 -32.92 5.62
C LEU A 243 27.74 -33.09 5.56
N PRO A 244 28.44 -32.95 6.70
CA PRO A 244 29.89 -32.92 6.74
C PRO A 244 30.48 -34.22 6.22
N ARG A 245 31.44 -34.12 5.28
CA ARG A 245 32.31 -35.24 4.92
C ARG A 245 32.95 -35.77 6.20
N SER A 246 32.58 -36.97 6.64
CA SER A 246 33.39 -37.72 7.58
C SER A 246 34.74 -37.98 6.90
N SER A 247 35.78 -37.34 7.39
CA SER A 247 37.17 -37.70 7.10
C SER A 247 37.39 -39.15 7.54
N GLY A 248 37.37 -40.06 6.58
CA GLY A 248 37.83 -41.43 6.77
C GLY A 248 39.36 -41.45 6.78
N HIS A 249 39.93 -41.52 7.97
CA HIS A 249 41.20 -42.23 8.17
C HIS A 249 40.87 -43.72 8.31
N PHE A 250 41.34 -44.53 7.37
CA PHE A 250 42.24 -45.67 7.55
C PHE A 250 42.71 -46.14 6.18
#